data_AF-T0ZZF4-F1
#
_entry.id   AF-T0ZZF4-F1
#
_cell.length_a   1.000
_cell.length_b   1.000
_cell.length_c   1.000
_cell.angle_alpha   90.00
_cell.angle_beta   90.00
_cell.angle_gamma   90.00
#
_symmetry.space_group_name_H-M   'P 1'
#
loop_
_entity.id
_entity.type
_entity.pdbx_description
1 polymer ?
#
loop_
_entity_poly.entity_id
_entity_poly.type
_entity_poly.pdbx_seq_one_letter_code
_entity_poly.pdbx_strand_id
1 'polypeptide(L)' 'GLNAMSGEYVELVKSGIVDPVKVTRSALQNAASVAAMVLTTEALIAEIPDKKRAAAAPAYPGGGDMDF' A
#
# COMPACT_ATOMS: atom_id res chain seq x y z
N GLY A 1 -7.37 -24.53 -7.96
CA GLY A 1 -6.85 -23.16 -8.22
C GLY A 1 -5.81 -23.21 -9.30
N LEU A 2 -5.32 -22.06 -9.75
CA LEU A 2 -4.28 -21.99 -10.77
C LEU A 2 -2.89 -22.05 -10.11
N ASN A 3 -2.03 -22.99 -10.53
CA ASN A 3 -0.62 -22.90 -10.23
C ASN A 3 0.01 -21.89 -11.20
N ALA A 4 0.32 -20.68 -10.72
CA ALA A 4 0.85 -19.62 -11.56
C ALA A 4 2.24 -19.91 -12.16
N MET A 5 3.02 -20.84 -11.59
CA MET A 5 4.34 -21.20 -12.12
C MET A 5 4.26 -22.09 -13.36
N SER A 6 3.30 -23.04 -13.40
CA SER A 6 3.10 -23.93 -14.55
C SER A 6 1.96 -23.50 -15.48
N GLY A 7 1.05 -22.66 -15.00
CA GLY A 7 -0.16 -22.27 -15.72
C GLY A 7 -1.28 -23.32 -15.68
N GLU A 8 -1.11 -24.41 -14.92
CA GLU A 8 -2.08 -25.50 -14.86
C GLU A 8 -3.06 -25.34 -13.68
N TYR A 9 -4.29 -25.83 -13.88
CA TYR A 9 -5.27 -25.93 -12.80
C TYR A 9 -5.03 -27.18 -11.97
N VAL A 10 -4.85 -26.98 -10.67
CA VAL A 10 -4.55 -28.04 -9.71
C VAL A 10 -5.41 -27.92 -8.45
N GLU A 11 -5.43 -28.97 -7.63
CA GLU A 11 -5.96 -28.90 -6.27
C GLU A 11 -4.87 -28.28 -5.38
N LEU A 12 -5.12 -27.06 -4.90
CA LEU A 12 -4.09 -26.20 -4.30
C LEU A 12 -3.58 -26.74 -2.95
N VAL A 13 -4.46 -27.37 -2.16
CA VAL A 13 -4.09 -27.86 -0.83
C VAL A 13 -3.16 -29.07 -0.97
N LYS A 14 -3.53 -30.03 -1.82
CA LYS A 14 -2.71 -31.21 -2.17
C LYS A 14 -1.39 -30.83 -2.83
N SER A 15 -1.38 -29.74 -3.62
CA SER A 15 -0.15 -29.24 -4.25
C SER A 15 0.71 -28.39 -3.31
N GLY A 16 0.30 -28.18 -2.05
CA GLY A 16 1.05 -27.39 -1.06
C GLY A 16 1.04 -25.88 -1.31
N ILE A 17 0.18 -25.38 -2.19
CA ILE A 17 0.03 -23.95 -2.49
C ILE A 17 -1.03 -23.39 -1.55
N VAL A 18 -0.62 -23.10 -0.32
CA VAL A 18 -1.51 -22.66 0.76
C VAL A 18 -0.98 -21.39 1.41
N ASP A 19 -1.90 -20.47 1.71
CA ASP A 19 -1.61 -19.25 2.46
C ASP A 19 -2.14 -19.35 3.89
N PRO A 20 -1.45 -18.76 4.89
CA PRO A 20 -1.98 -18.65 6.24
C PRO A 20 -3.30 -17.88 6.25
N VAL A 21 -4.34 -18.43 6.86
CA VAL A 21 -5.68 -17.81 6.93
C VAL A 21 -5.62 -16.36 7.45
N LYS A 22 -4.70 -16.08 8.37
CA LYS A 22 -4.48 -14.74 8.92
C LYS A 22 -4.14 -13.71 7.85
N VAL A 23 -3.24 -14.02 6.91
CA VAL A 23 -2.78 -13.03 5.92
C VAL A 23 -3.88 -12.71 4.91
N THR A 24 -4.60 -13.72 4.42
CA THR A 24 -5.72 -13.51 3.49
C THR A 24 -6.83 -12.69 4.12
N ARG A 25 -7.20 -13.00 5.38
CA ARG A 25 -8.21 -12.23 6.12
C ARG A 25 -7.78 -10.79 6.36
N SER A 26 -6.57 -10.58 6.87
CA SER A 26 -6.07 -9.23 7.16
C SER A 26 -5.92 -8.39 5.90
N ALA A 27 -5.45 -8.97 4.79
CA ALA A 27 -5.35 -8.27 3.51
C ALA A 27 -6.73 -7.78 3.03
N LEU A 28 -7.75 -8.66 3.04
CA LEU A 28 -9.10 -8.30 2.65
C LEU A 28 -9.69 -7.20 3.54
N GLN A 29 -9.55 -7.34 4.87
CA GLN A 29 -10.08 -6.37 5.83
C GLN A 29 -9.45 -4.99 5.66
N ASN A 30 -8.14 -4.92 5.49
CA ASN A 30 -7.43 -3.66 5.30
C ASN A 30 -7.79 -3.00 3.96
N ALA A 31 -7.85 -3.80 2.88
CA ALA A 31 -8.24 -3.31 1.56
C ALA A 31 -9.67 -2.75 1.56
N ALA A 32 -10.62 -3.50 2.13
CA ALA A 32 -12.01 -3.07 2.24
C ALA A 32 -12.15 -1.79 3.08
N SER A 33 -11.38 -1.67 4.18
CA SER A 33 -11.37 -0.48 5.03
C SER A 33 -10.95 0.78 4.26
N VAL A 34 -9.81 0.73 3.57
CA VAL A 34 -9.31 1.87 2.78
C VAL A 34 -10.25 2.19 1.62
N ALA A 35 -10.72 1.16 0.90
CA ALA A 35 -11.65 1.34 -0.21
C ALA A 35 -12.95 2.01 0.24
N ALA A 36 -13.52 1.58 1.37
CA ALA A 36 -14.73 2.18 1.91
C ALA A 36 -14.52 3.67 2.24
N MET A 37 -13.43 4.04 2.91
CA MET A 37 -13.13 5.45 3.21
C MET A 37 -12.98 6.29 1.94
N VAL A 38 -12.23 5.79 0.95
CA VAL A 38 -11.97 6.51 -0.31
C VAL A 38 -13.27 6.71 -1.10
N LEU A 39 -14.10 5.67 -1.22
CA LEU A 39 -15.34 5.73 -1.99
C LEU A 39 -16.36 6.73 -1.44
N THR A 40 -16.35 7.00 -0.13
CA THR A 40 -17.27 7.95 0.51
C THR A 40 -16.68 9.36 0.66
N THR A 41 -15.47 9.60 0.17
CA THR A 41 -14.83 10.91 0.26
C THR A 41 -15.25 11.78 -0.92
N GLU A 42 -16.12 12.77 -0.67
CA GLU A 42 -16.64 13.68 -1.71
C GLU A 42 -15.67 14.81 -2.08
N ALA A 43 -14.80 15.23 -1.14
CA ALA A 43 -13.83 16.30 -1.36
C ALA A 43 -12.59 16.13 -0.47
N LEU A 44 -11.45 16.66 -0.95
CA LEU A 44 -10.19 16.72 -0.23
C LEU A 44 -9.69 18.16 -0.20
N ILE A 45 -9.35 18.67 0.98
CA ILE A 45 -8.66 19.95 1.15
C ILE A 45 -7.19 19.64 1.41
N ALA A 46 -6.33 20.06 0.49
CA ALA A 46 -4.89 19.88 0.59
C ALA A 46 -4.18 21.25 0.60
N GLU A 47 -2.99 21.29 1.21
CA GLU A 47 -2.12 22.45 1.11
C GLU A 47 -1.64 22.64 -0.34
N ILE A 48 -1.48 23.90 -0.76
CA ILE A 48 -0.85 24.19 -2.06
C ILE A 48 0.57 23.64 -2.02
N PRO A 49 1.00 22.83 -3.02
CA PRO A 49 2.35 22.30 -3.06
C PRO A 49 3.38 23.43 -2.93
N ASP A 50 4.18 23.38 -1.86
CA ASP A 50 5.26 24.34 -1.66
C ASP A 50 6.40 24.05 -2.66
N LYS A 51 6.71 25.04 -3.50
CA LYS A 51 7.79 24.96 -4.49
C LYS A 51 9.15 24.71 -3.84
N LYS A 52 9.36 25.10 -2.56
CA LYS A 52 10.60 24.84 -1.82
C LYS A 52 10.71 23.39 -1.34
N ARG A 53 9.61 22.78 -0.88
CA ARG A 53 9.59 21.37 -0.46
C ARG A 53 9.79 20.39 -1.62
N ALA A 54 9.32 20.71 -2.82
CA ALA A 54 9.50 19.86 -4.00
C ALA A 54 10.97 19.73 -4.45
N ALA A 55 11.82 20.69 -4.09
CA ALA A 55 13.27 20.66 -4.35
C ALA A 55 14.07 19.96 -3.23
N ALA A 56 13.43 19.58 -2.14
CA ALA A 56 14.08 19.11 -0.92
C ALA A 56 13.77 17.64 -0.62
N ALA A 57 14.18 16.73 -1.50
CA ALA A 57 14.37 15.33 -1.15
C ALA A 57 15.45 14.68 -2.05
N PRO A 58 16.45 13.96 -1.52
CA PRO A 58 17.20 14.16 -0.27
C PRO A 58 18.70 14.47 -0.54
N ALA A 59 19.32 15.25 0.33
CA ALA A 59 20.75 15.14 0.62
C ALA A 59 20.96 15.39 2.11
N TYR A 60 21.08 14.31 2.90
CA TYR A 60 21.86 14.37 4.14
C TYR A 60 23.35 14.46 3.74
N PRO A 61 24.28 15.02 4.54
CA PRO A 61 24.17 15.53 5.91
C PRO A 61 24.74 16.95 6.11
N GLY A 62 24.11 17.75 6.99
CA GLY A 62 24.74 18.90 7.64
C GLY A 62 24.29 20.27 7.13
N GLY A 63 24.10 21.19 8.08
CA GLY A 63 23.77 22.58 7.83
C GLY A 63 22.35 22.88 8.27
N GLY A 64 22.22 23.37 9.50
CA GLY A 64 20.94 23.66 10.10
C GLY A 64 20.52 25.11 9.94
N ASP A 65 19.25 25.33 10.22
CA ASP A 65 18.65 26.64 10.42
C ASP A 65 17.27 26.38 11.03
N MET A 66 17.23 26.52 12.35
CA MET A 66 16.03 26.66 13.14
C MET A 66 15.41 28.00 12.78
N ASP A 67 14.24 28.00 12.15
CA ASP A 67 13.33 29.15 12.17
C ASP A 67 11.96 28.66 12.60
N PHE A 68 11.41 29.38 13.57
CA PHE A 68 10.18 29.16 14.34
C PHE A 68 8.97 28.67 13.54
#